data_AF-A0A563W0R4-F1
#
_entry.id   AF-A0A563W0R4-F1
#
_cell.length_a   1.000
_cell.length_b   1.000
_cell.length_c   1.000
_cell.angle_alpha   90.00
_cell.angle_beta   90.00
_cell.angle_gamma   90.00
#
_symmetry.space_group_name_H-M   'P 1'
#
loop_
_entity.id
_entity.type
_entity.pdbx_description
1 polymer ?
#
loop_
_entity_poly.entity_id
_entity_poly.type
_entity_poly.pdbx_seq_one_letter_code
_entity_poly.pdbx_strand_id
1 'polypeptide(L)'
;MTNYPFVSSVVTVDHLQFAQNGIWEQVQTVYPDRFEDIYNLSNWLDRAPRDIAMEMLFMDEKLELSGFFGVRTKDLPSANRTLLWMRLATLVATKDNKPFSELVSLCLETLKLPSMLPKTKPVFEMGIFNFWNTAEPLKLGDSPFEEIKKLMALKTGSSWLYDGHEAPICFEYVWYLPAHIWISRNISVKSNNRYFIDMARFKRTYYGENQ
;
A
#
# COMPACT_ATOMS: atom_id res chain seq x y z
N MET A 1 1.97 -16.19 -15.71
CA MET A 1 1.51 -16.18 -14.31
C MET A 1 1.93 -14.85 -13.72
N THR A 2 1.02 -14.07 -13.17
CA THR A 2 1.36 -12.81 -12.51
C THR A 2 1.92 -13.16 -11.14
N ASN A 3 3.25 -13.08 -10.98
CA ASN A 3 3.87 -13.24 -9.67
C ASN A 3 3.59 -11.96 -8.87
N TYR A 4 2.76 -12.04 -7.82
CA TYR A 4 2.74 -11.04 -6.75
C TYR A 4 4.19 -10.76 -6.25
N PRO A 5 4.52 -9.54 -5.79
CA PRO A 5 5.80 -9.32 -5.10
C PRO A 5 5.88 -10.04 -3.73
N PHE A 6 4.78 -10.70 -3.30
CA PHE A 6 4.63 -11.44 -2.05
C PHE A 6 4.04 -12.87 -2.24
N VAL A 7 4.06 -13.48 -3.46
CA VAL A 7 3.24 -14.69 -3.80
C VAL A 7 3.38 -15.84 -2.78
N SER A 8 4.51 -15.94 -2.10
CA SER A 8 4.85 -17.06 -1.22
C SER A 8 5.16 -16.65 0.22
N SER A 9 5.04 -15.38 0.59
CA SER A 9 5.35 -14.93 1.94
C SER A 9 4.13 -15.03 2.85
N VAL A 10 4.33 -15.67 3.98
CA VAL A 10 3.52 -15.44 5.18
C VAL A 10 3.81 -14.02 5.65
N VAL A 11 2.78 -13.23 5.86
CA VAL A 11 2.89 -11.86 6.36
C VAL A 11 2.09 -11.71 7.65
N THR A 12 2.56 -10.82 8.51
CA THR A 12 1.83 -10.34 9.68
C THR A 12 1.36 -8.93 9.40
N VAL A 13 0.05 -8.68 9.57
CA VAL A 13 -0.49 -7.33 9.53
C VAL A 13 -0.12 -6.64 10.84
N ASP A 14 0.68 -5.58 10.76
CA ASP A 14 1.04 -4.79 11.93
C ASP A 14 -0.11 -3.87 12.35
N HIS A 15 -0.63 -3.11 11.38
CA HIS A 15 -1.78 -2.25 11.55
C HIS A 15 -2.46 -1.95 10.20
N LEU A 16 -3.64 -1.35 10.29
CA LEU A 16 -4.38 -0.83 9.15
C LEU A 16 -4.33 0.70 9.14
N GLN A 17 -4.34 1.29 7.96
CA GLN A 17 -4.54 2.73 7.77
C GLN A 17 -5.71 2.98 6.83
N PHE A 18 -6.58 3.91 7.19
CA PHE A 18 -7.72 4.32 6.38
C PHE A 18 -7.54 5.76 5.93
N ALA A 19 -7.71 6.01 4.64
CA ALA A 19 -7.65 7.33 4.03
C ALA A 19 -9.00 7.68 3.38
N GLN A 20 -9.35 8.96 3.44
CA GLN A 20 -10.51 9.51 2.74
C GLN A 20 -10.07 10.34 1.53
N ASN A 21 -10.80 10.25 0.42
CA ASN A 21 -10.51 10.96 -0.84
C ASN A 21 -9.10 10.68 -1.42
N GLY A 22 -8.40 9.64 -0.95
CA GLY A 22 -7.00 9.39 -1.31
C GLY A 22 -5.99 10.33 -0.63
N ILE A 23 -6.33 10.90 0.53
CA ILE A 23 -5.42 11.73 1.34
C ILE A 23 -4.81 10.86 2.44
N TRP A 24 -3.55 10.49 2.26
CA TRP A 24 -2.80 9.60 3.18
C TRP A 24 -2.08 10.37 4.30
N GLU A 25 -1.97 11.68 4.16
CA GLU A 25 -1.39 12.56 5.18
C GLU A 25 -2.25 12.66 6.45
N GLN A 26 -3.51 12.20 6.40
CA GLN A 26 -4.52 12.30 7.46
C GLN A 26 -5.22 10.95 7.71
N VAL A 27 -4.43 9.88 7.81
CA VAL A 27 -4.95 8.52 8.00
C VAL A 27 -5.58 8.30 9.38
N GLN A 28 -6.62 7.48 9.42
CA GLN A 28 -7.08 6.82 10.64
C GLN A 28 -6.36 5.47 10.77
N THR A 29 -5.55 5.33 11.81
CA THR A 29 -4.85 4.08 12.10
C THR A 29 -5.70 3.16 12.97
N VAL A 30 -5.61 1.86 12.72
CA VAL A 30 -6.26 0.81 13.52
C VAL A 30 -5.27 -0.30 13.83
N TYR A 31 -4.99 -0.49 15.12
CA TYR A 31 -4.17 -1.58 15.60
C TYR A 31 -5.03 -2.80 16.00
N PRO A 32 -4.65 -4.02 15.56
CA PRO A 32 -5.35 -5.28 15.91
C PRO A 32 -5.62 -5.51 17.39
N ASP A 33 -4.73 -5.02 18.26
CA ASP A 33 -4.77 -5.24 19.71
C ASP A 33 -5.44 -4.09 20.48
N ARG A 34 -5.98 -3.09 19.80
CA ARG A 34 -6.60 -1.90 20.43
C ARG A 34 -8.08 -1.82 20.10
N PHE A 35 -8.90 -2.30 21.03
CA PHE A 35 -10.36 -2.28 20.85
C PHE A 35 -10.92 -0.86 20.64
N GLU A 36 -10.30 0.16 21.25
CA GLU A 36 -10.68 1.56 21.08
C GLU A 36 -10.56 2.05 19.63
N ASP A 37 -9.58 1.53 18.87
CA ASP A 37 -9.38 1.93 17.48
C ASP A 37 -10.53 1.47 16.58
N ILE A 38 -11.09 0.29 16.86
CA ILE A 38 -12.25 -0.25 16.17
C ILE A 38 -13.49 0.62 16.44
N TYR A 39 -13.71 1.04 17.69
CA TYR A 39 -14.80 1.95 18.02
C TYR A 39 -14.65 3.32 17.34
N ASN A 40 -13.43 3.87 17.35
CA ASN A 40 -13.13 5.14 16.70
C ASN A 40 -13.26 5.05 15.18
N LEU A 41 -12.84 3.94 14.56
CA LEU A 41 -12.98 3.69 13.13
C LEU A 41 -14.45 3.72 12.70
N SER A 42 -15.36 3.07 13.43
CA SER A 42 -16.78 3.07 13.07
C SER A 42 -17.36 4.49 13.03
N ASN A 43 -17.09 5.27 14.08
CA ASN A 43 -17.55 6.66 14.17
C ASN A 43 -16.94 7.54 13.06
N TRP A 44 -15.68 7.31 12.71
CA TRP A 44 -14.99 8.01 11.63
C TRP A 44 -15.60 7.65 10.26
N LEU A 45 -15.80 6.36 9.99
CA LEU A 45 -16.38 5.84 8.75
C LEU A 45 -17.80 6.36 8.51
N ASP A 46 -18.61 6.56 9.54
CA ASP A 46 -19.97 7.12 9.40
C ASP A 46 -19.96 8.58 8.92
N ARG A 47 -18.87 9.31 9.16
CA ARG A 47 -18.69 10.72 8.77
C ARG A 47 -17.84 10.87 7.49
N ALA A 48 -17.08 9.85 7.14
CA ALA A 48 -16.19 9.84 5.99
C ALA A 48 -16.97 9.95 4.65
N PRO A 49 -16.37 10.56 3.61
CA PRO A 49 -16.91 10.56 2.24
C PRO A 49 -16.97 9.15 1.66
N ARG A 50 -17.62 8.97 0.52
CA ARG A 50 -17.77 7.65 -0.13
C ARG A 50 -16.45 7.07 -0.61
N ASP A 51 -15.50 7.94 -0.94
CA ASP A 51 -14.17 7.59 -1.38
C ASP A 51 -13.29 7.24 -0.19
N ILE A 52 -13.15 5.95 0.06
CA ILE A 52 -12.38 5.40 1.17
C ILE A 52 -11.34 4.43 0.61
N ALA A 53 -10.14 4.54 1.15
CA ALA A 53 -9.03 3.63 0.94
C ALA A 53 -8.62 3.01 2.27
N MET A 54 -8.10 1.78 2.21
CA MET A 54 -7.48 1.10 3.33
C MET A 54 -6.14 0.50 2.87
N GLU A 55 -5.14 0.57 3.72
CA GLU A 55 -3.87 -0.15 3.60
C GLU A 55 -3.68 -1.10 4.78
N MET A 56 -3.25 -2.33 4.48
CA MET A 56 -2.70 -3.29 5.43
C MET A 56 -1.19 -3.17 5.41
N LEU A 57 -0.58 -2.76 6.52
CA LEU A 57 0.85 -2.56 6.60
C LEU A 57 1.57 -3.79 7.13
N PHE A 58 2.71 -4.09 6.50
CA PHE A 58 3.59 -5.19 6.86
C PHE A 58 4.93 -4.61 7.32
N MET A 59 5.33 -4.93 8.55
CA MET A 59 6.61 -4.50 9.12
C MET A 59 7.61 -5.67 9.09
N ASP A 60 8.90 -5.36 8.96
CA ASP A 60 9.97 -6.35 9.09
C ASP A 60 10.34 -6.61 10.57
N GLU A 61 11.31 -7.49 10.80
CA GLU A 61 11.77 -7.87 12.14
C GLU A 61 12.37 -6.68 12.93
N LYS A 62 12.73 -5.59 12.26
CA LYS A 62 13.25 -4.36 12.87
C LYS A 62 12.17 -3.30 13.09
N LEU A 63 10.91 -3.65 12.86
CA LEU A 63 9.78 -2.72 12.89
C LEU A 63 9.92 -1.60 11.85
N GLU A 64 10.53 -1.90 10.70
CA GLU A 64 10.53 -1.00 9.54
C GLU A 64 9.46 -1.42 8.53
N LEU A 65 8.90 -0.46 7.80
CA LEU A 65 7.93 -0.75 6.74
C LEU A 65 8.56 -1.64 5.67
N SER A 66 8.00 -2.82 5.47
CA SER A 66 8.41 -3.74 4.39
C SER A 66 7.57 -3.54 3.12
N GLY A 67 6.30 -3.19 3.29
CA GLY A 67 5.34 -2.93 2.23
C GLY A 67 3.91 -2.90 2.76
N PHE A 68 2.96 -2.81 1.85
CA PHE A 68 1.54 -2.80 2.18
C PHE A 68 0.69 -3.32 1.03
N PHE A 69 -0.54 -3.72 1.35
CA PHE A 69 -1.58 -3.99 0.37
C PHE A 69 -2.74 -3.06 0.63
N GLY A 70 -3.20 -2.38 -0.42
CA GLY A 70 -4.25 -1.40 -0.31
C GLY A 70 -5.37 -1.57 -1.33
N VAL A 71 -6.54 -1.08 -0.94
CA VAL A 71 -7.76 -1.10 -1.72
C VAL A 71 -8.55 0.19 -1.51
N ARG A 72 -9.09 0.75 -2.58
CA ARG A 72 -9.90 1.97 -2.59
C ARG A 72 -11.16 1.77 -3.40
N THR A 73 -12.28 2.17 -2.81
CA THR A 73 -13.59 2.13 -3.44
C THR A 73 -14.22 3.51 -3.40
N LYS A 74 -14.86 3.93 -4.50
CA LYS A 74 -15.56 5.23 -4.59
C LYS A 74 -17.08 5.13 -4.41
N ASP A 75 -17.65 3.94 -4.64
CA ASP A 75 -19.09 3.76 -4.83
C ASP A 75 -19.70 2.61 -4.00
N LEU A 76 -19.16 2.31 -2.82
CA LEU A 76 -19.85 1.38 -1.89
C LEU A 76 -21.17 2.02 -1.40
N PRO A 77 -22.33 1.36 -1.55
CA PRO A 77 -23.63 1.90 -1.12
C PRO A 77 -23.63 2.24 0.38
N SER A 78 -24.06 3.47 0.71
CA SER A 78 -23.87 4.07 2.04
C SER A 78 -24.47 3.28 3.21
N ALA A 79 -25.58 2.57 3.03
CA ALA A 79 -26.24 1.87 4.14
C ALA A 79 -25.41 0.71 4.74
N ASN A 80 -24.51 0.11 3.95
CA ASN A 80 -23.67 -1.00 4.40
C ASN A 80 -22.17 -0.67 4.36
N ARG A 81 -21.77 0.53 3.93
CA ARG A 81 -20.36 0.90 3.74
C ARG A 81 -19.56 0.78 5.04
N THR A 82 -20.02 1.40 6.13
CA THR A 82 -19.35 1.33 7.43
C THR A 82 -19.23 -0.13 7.88
N LEU A 83 -20.32 -0.90 7.80
CA LEU A 83 -20.33 -2.30 8.17
C LEU A 83 -19.32 -3.15 7.37
N LEU A 84 -19.17 -2.90 6.07
CA LEU A 84 -18.22 -3.63 5.21
C LEU A 84 -16.77 -3.32 5.58
N TRP A 85 -16.42 -2.04 5.74
CA TRP A 85 -15.07 -1.64 6.15
C TRP A 85 -14.74 -2.08 7.57
N MET A 86 -15.70 -2.00 8.49
CA MET A 86 -15.55 -2.50 9.85
C MET A 86 -15.34 -4.02 9.86
N ARG A 87 -16.16 -4.76 9.10
CA ARG A 87 -16.00 -6.22 8.95
C ARG A 87 -14.64 -6.56 8.39
N LEU A 88 -14.20 -5.85 7.34
CA LEU A 88 -12.87 -6.04 6.78
C LEU A 88 -11.79 -5.79 7.83
N ALA A 89 -11.83 -4.64 8.50
CA ALA A 89 -10.88 -4.27 9.54
C ALA A 89 -10.78 -5.35 10.61
N THR A 90 -11.91 -5.81 11.16
CA THR A 90 -11.92 -6.88 12.17
C THR A 90 -11.38 -8.21 11.64
N LEU A 91 -11.63 -8.54 10.36
CA LEU A 91 -11.17 -9.80 9.76
C LEU A 91 -9.66 -9.81 9.48
N VAL A 92 -9.09 -8.69 9.05
CA VAL A 92 -7.67 -8.60 8.67
C VAL A 92 -6.78 -8.04 9.78
N ALA A 93 -7.35 -7.36 10.78
CA ALA A 93 -6.63 -6.91 11.96
C ALA A 93 -6.44 -8.07 12.96
N THR A 94 -5.76 -9.11 12.50
CA THR A 94 -5.30 -10.23 13.33
C THR A 94 -3.78 -10.24 13.28
N LYS A 95 -3.10 -10.42 14.42
CA LYS A 95 -1.64 -10.60 14.46
C LYS A 95 -1.19 -12.00 13.97
N ASP A 96 -2.13 -12.79 13.48
CA ASP A 96 -1.85 -14.12 12.97
C ASP A 96 -1.16 -14.03 11.62
N ASN A 97 -0.14 -14.86 11.49
CA ASN A 97 0.57 -15.13 10.24
C ASN A 97 -0.41 -15.69 9.19
N LYS A 98 -0.55 -14.99 8.07
CA LYS A 98 -1.41 -15.42 6.96
C LYS A 98 -0.66 -15.41 5.64
N PRO A 99 -0.92 -16.36 4.72
CA PRO A 99 -0.48 -16.24 3.35
C PRO A 99 -0.99 -14.94 2.75
N PHE A 100 -0.12 -14.17 2.09
CA PHE A 100 -0.51 -12.90 1.47
C PHE A 100 -1.70 -13.06 0.50
N SER A 101 -1.74 -14.17 -0.26
CA SER A 101 -2.85 -14.48 -1.17
C SER A 101 -4.19 -14.69 -0.45
N GLU A 102 -4.18 -15.27 0.76
CA GLU A 102 -5.39 -15.43 1.58
C GLU A 102 -5.92 -14.06 2.02
N LEU A 103 -5.03 -13.16 2.47
CA LEU A 103 -5.39 -11.79 2.86
C LEU A 103 -6.00 -11.00 1.70
N VAL A 104 -5.39 -11.10 0.51
CA VAL A 104 -5.93 -10.47 -0.71
C VAL A 104 -7.33 -11.00 -1.01
N SER A 105 -7.52 -12.34 -1.04
CA SER A 105 -8.82 -12.95 -1.32
C SER A 105 -9.89 -12.51 -0.32
N LEU A 106 -9.57 -12.58 0.98
CA LEU A 106 -10.47 -12.18 2.07
C LEU A 106 -10.89 -10.71 1.95
N CYS A 107 -9.94 -9.84 1.61
CA CYS A 107 -10.18 -8.42 1.45
C CYS A 107 -11.12 -8.12 0.29
N LEU A 108 -10.84 -8.69 -0.88
CA LEU A 108 -11.64 -8.49 -2.09
C LEU A 108 -13.04 -9.07 -1.93
N GLU A 109 -13.18 -10.28 -1.38
CA GLU A 109 -14.48 -10.91 -1.13
C GLU A 109 -15.33 -10.11 -0.13
N THR A 110 -14.71 -9.62 0.96
CA THR A 110 -15.42 -8.81 1.96
C THR A 110 -15.97 -7.52 1.35
N LEU A 111 -15.23 -6.91 0.43
CA LEU A 111 -15.66 -5.72 -0.30
C LEU A 111 -16.53 -6.02 -1.54
N LYS A 112 -16.92 -7.28 -1.75
CA LYS A 112 -17.72 -7.75 -2.90
C LYS A 112 -17.06 -7.48 -4.25
N LEU A 113 -15.73 -7.51 -4.29
CA LEU A 113 -14.91 -7.43 -5.49
C LEU A 113 -14.57 -8.86 -5.98
N PRO A 114 -14.11 -9.03 -7.24
CA PRO A 114 -13.56 -10.31 -7.69
C PRO A 114 -12.46 -10.79 -6.75
N SER A 115 -12.50 -12.05 -6.31
CA SER A 115 -11.62 -12.61 -5.26
C SER A 115 -10.14 -12.70 -5.65
N MET A 116 -9.80 -12.41 -6.91
CA MET A 116 -8.44 -12.41 -7.42
C MET A 116 -8.12 -11.06 -8.04
N LEU A 117 -6.84 -10.68 -7.99
CA LEU A 117 -6.38 -9.52 -8.74
C LEU A 117 -6.65 -9.67 -10.23
N PRO A 118 -6.90 -8.55 -10.94
CA PRO A 118 -7.04 -8.58 -12.39
C PRO A 118 -5.80 -9.17 -13.06
N LYS A 119 -6.02 -9.99 -14.09
CA LYS A 119 -4.93 -10.52 -14.94
C LYS A 119 -4.32 -9.44 -15.85
N THR A 120 -4.89 -8.24 -15.87
CA THR A 120 -4.34 -7.10 -16.62
C THR A 120 -2.99 -6.70 -16.05
N LYS A 121 -2.14 -6.14 -16.91
CA LYS A 121 -0.84 -5.60 -16.50
C LYS A 121 -1.08 -4.46 -15.50
N PRO A 122 -0.43 -4.46 -14.32
CA PRO A 122 -0.50 -3.33 -13.41
C PRO A 122 0.16 -2.10 -14.02
N VAL A 123 -0.28 -0.93 -13.58
CA VAL A 123 0.47 0.32 -13.69
C VAL A 123 1.50 0.35 -12.56
N PHE A 124 2.63 0.99 -12.80
CA PHE A 124 3.66 1.16 -11.79
C PHE A 124 3.64 2.58 -11.25
N GLU A 125 3.63 2.70 -9.93
CA GLU A 125 3.74 4.00 -9.26
C GLU A 125 4.89 3.97 -8.26
N MET A 126 5.47 5.14 -8.00
CA MET A 126 6.48 5.32 -6.96
C MET A 126 6.23 6.62 -6.23
N GLY A 127 6.26 6.56 -4.91
CA GLY A 127 6.01 7.74 -4.10
C GLY A 127 6.49 7.56 -2.67
N ILE A 128 6.11 8.53 -1.84
CA ILE A 128 6.48 8.58 -0.44
C ILE A 128 5.31 8.08 0.40
N PHE A 129 5.58 7.11 1.27
CA PHE A 129 4.59 6.57 2.18
C PHE A 129 3.95 7.68 3.03
N ASN A 130 2.61 7.74 3.06
CA ASN A 130 1.81 8.78 3.72
C ASN A 130 1.95 10.23 3.20
N PHE A 131 2.65 10.46 2.10
CA PHE A 131 2.78 11.78 1.47
C PHE A 131 2.41 11.73 -0.02
N TRP A 132 1.45 10.88 -0.40
CA TRP A 132 1.14 10.62 -1.81
C TRP A 132 0.61 11.85 -2.57
N ASN A 133 -0.03 12.83 -1.93
CA ASN A 133 -0.44 14.04 -2.66
C ASN A 133 0.67 15.08 -2.68
N THR A 134 1.30 15.27 -1.53
CA THR A 134 2.30 16.32 -1.31
C THR A 134 3.66 16.02 -1.95
N ALA A 135 4.03 14.74 -2.09
CA ALA A 135 5.29 14.32 -2.70
C ALA A 135 5.20 14.09 -4.22
N GLU A 136 4.01 14.19 -4.81
CA GLU A 136 3.75 14.01 -6.25
C GLU A 136 4.30 12.67 -6.80
N PRO A 137 3.56 11.56 -6.69
CA PRO A 137 4.00 10.24 -7.08
C PRO A 137 4.30 10.17 -8.57
N LEU A 138 5.32 9.41 -8.90
CA LEU A 138 5.71 9.15 -10.26
C LEU A 138 4.89 7.99 -10.81
N LYS A 139 4.23 8.22 -11.93
CA LYS A 139 3.71 7.14 -12.78
C LYS A 139 4.84 6.67 -13.69
N LEU A 140 5.18 5.40 -13.59
CA LEU A 140 6.28 4.79 -14.29
C LEU A 140 5.77 3.99 -15.48
N GLY A 141 6.54 4.01 -16.57
CA GLY A 141 6.24 3.29 -17.79
C GLY A 141 6.58 1.80 -17.71
N ASP A 142 6.85 1.22 -18.87
CA ASP A 142 7.10 -0.22 -19.00
C ASP A 142 8.49 -0.64 -18.48
N SER A 143 9.38 0.31 -18.17
CA SER A 143 10.72 0.05 -17.63
C SER A 143 11.02 0.87 -16.37
N PRO A 144 10.26 0.68 -15.27
CA PRO A 144 10.38 1.46 -14.04
C PRO A 144 11.80 1.59 -13.49
N PHE A 145 12.57 0.50 -13.53
CA PHE A 145 13.95 0.48 -13.02
C PHE A 145 14.88 1.42 -13.80
N GLU A 146 14.84 1.36 -15.13
CA GLU A 146 15.69 2.20 -15.99
C GLU A 146 15.23 3.66 -15.97
N GLU A 147 13.92 3.90 -15.88
CA GLU A 147 13.35 5.25 -15.76
C GLU A 147 13.86 5.95 -14.48
N ILE A 148 13.75 5.29 -13.31
CA ILE A 148 14.23 5.86 -12.04
C ILE A 148 15.74 6.07 -12.05
N LYS A 149 16.51 5.09 -12.56
CA LYS A 149 17.96 5.22 -12.71
C LYS A 149 18.34 6.46 -13.53
N LYS A 150 17.63 6.71 -14.63
CA LYS A 150 17.84 7.90 -15.47
C LYS A 150 17.46 9.18 -14.73
N LEU A 151 16.29 9.23 -14.08
CA LEU A 151 15.82 10.41 -13.35
C LEU A 151 16.79 10.80 -12.22
N MET A 152 17.29 9.82 -11.47
CA MET A 152 18.27 10.04 -10.40
C MET A 152 19.62 10.52 -10.95
N ALA A 153 20.12 9.92 -12.05
CA ALA A 153 21.41 10.31 -12.65
C ALA A 153 21.37 11.73 -13.23
N LEU A 154 20.24 12.13 -13.81
CA LEU A 154 20.03 13.47 -14.37
C LEU A 154 19.56 14.50 -13.34
N LYS A 155 19.22 14.05 -12.11
CA LYS A 155 18.58 14.86 -11.06
C LYS A 155 17.35 15.63 -11.57
N THR A 156 16.48 14.92 -12.28
CA THR A 156 15.23 15.46 -12.81
C THR A 156 14.03 14.80 -12.12
N GLY A 157 12.95 15.56 -11.89
CA GLY A 157 11.76 15.07 -11.19
C GLY A 157 11.72 15.53 -9.72
N SER A 158 10.96 14.82 -8.89
CA SER A 158 10.75 15.16 -7.49
C SER A 158 12.05 15.07 -6.67
N SER A 159 12.26 16.02 -5.76
CA SER A 159 13.53 16.14 -5.02
C SER A 159 13.86 14.95 -4.15
N TRP A 160 12.84 14.26 -3.63
CA TRP A 160 13.02 13.07 -2.80
C TRP A 160 13.70 11.90 -3.54
N LEU A 161 13.75 11.89 -4.89
CA LEU A 161 14.49 10.89 -5.66
C LEU A 161 16.00 10.95 -5.40
N TYR A 162 16.53 12.15 -5.15
CA TYR A 162 17.98 12.39 -5.06
C TYR A 162 18.41 12.97 -3.70
N ASP A 163 17.54 13.72 -3.03
CA ASP A 163 17.79 14.26 -1.69
C ASP A 163 17.21 13.37 -0.57
N GLY A 164 16.44 12.34 -0.93
CA GLY A 164 15.72 11.48 0.01
C GLY A 164 14.51 12.18 0.67
N HIS A 165 13.77 11.45 1.51
CA HIS A 165 12.59 11.96 2.23
C HIS A 165 12.62 11.58 3.72
N GLU A 166 11.82 12.23 4.57
CA GLU A 166 11.67 11.85 5.99
C GLU A 166 10.86 10.55 6.21
N ALA A 167 10.25 10.01 5.16
CA ALA A 167 9.40 8.82 5.20
C ALA A 167 9.82 7.81 4.11
N PRO A 168 9.50 6.52 4.26
CA PRO A 168 9.88 5.48 3.31
C PRO A 168 9.45 5.78 1.87
N ILE A 169 10.30 5.37 0.91
CA ILE A 169 10.00 5.43 -0.52
C ILE A 169 9.46 4.07 -0.97
N CYS A 170 8.30 4.09 -1.62
CA CYS A 170 7.50 2.92 -1.95
C CYS A 170 7.34 2.76 -3.45
N PHE A 171 7.45 1.53 -3.93
CA PHE A 171 7.14 1.15 -5.31
C PHE A 171 5.89 0.26 -5.34
N GLU A 172 4.95 0.60 -6.21
CA GLU A 172 3.61 0.02 -6.23
C GLU A 172 3.25 -0.61 -7.57
N TYR A 173 2.58 -1.76 -7.48
CA TYR A 173 1.85 -2.39 -8.56
C TYR A 173 0.38 -2.03 -8.38
N VAL A 174 -0.20 -1.29 -9.34
CA VAL A 174 -1.55 -0.71 -9.20
C VAL A 174 -2.50 -1.23 -10.28
N TRP A 175 -3.68 -1.67 -9.86
CA TRP A 175 -4.80 -2.07 -10.72
C TRP A 175 -5.98 -1.11 -10.51
N TYR A 176 -6.55 -0.66 -11.62
CA TYR A 176 -7.54 0.42 -11.64
C TYR A 176 -9.00 -0.07 -11.77
N LEU A 177 -9.30 -1.38 -11.66
CA LEU A 177 -10.63 -1.94 -11.98
C LEU A 177 -11.00 -3.18 -11.13
N PRO A 178 -12.28 -3.35 -10.71
CA PRO A 178 -13.33 -2.33 -10.56
C PRO A 178 -13.12 -1.43 -9.33
N ALA A 179 -12.15 -1.76 -8.49
CA ALA A 179 -11.62 -0.92 -7.42
C ALA A 179 -10.17 -0.55 -7.74
N HIS A 180 -9.66 0.49 -7.08
CA HIS A 180 -8.22 0.73 -7.05
C HIS A 180 -7.60 -0.26 -6.07
N ILE A 181 -6.67 -1.08 -6.55
CA ILE A 181 -5.97 -2.07 -5.73
C ILE A 181 -4.49 -1.88 -5.96
N TRP A 182 -3.69 -1.85 -4.90
CA TRP A 182 -2.25 -1.72 -5.02
C TRP A 182 -1.50 -2.62 -4.06
N ILE A 183 -0.34 -3.07 -4.50
CA ILE A 183 0.62 -3.79 -3.68
C ILE A 183 1.93 -3.01 -3.71
N SER A 184 2.45 -2.70 -2.54
CA SER A 184 3.62 -1.86 -2.37
C SER A 184 4.77 -2.59 -1.69
N ARG A 185 6.00 -2.20 -2.04
CA ARG A 185 7.23 -2.58 -1.34
C ARG A 185 8.01 -1.32 -0.99
N ASN A 186 8.56 -1.29 0.23
CA ASN A 186 9.56 -0.29 0.58
C ASN A 186 10.87 -0.59 -0.18
N ILE A 187 11.29 0.35 -1.02
CA ILE A 187 12.52 0.27 -1.82
C ILE A 187 13.61 1.19 -1.30
N SER A 188 13.44 1.76 -0.11
CA SER A 188 14.36 2.71 0.49
C SER A 188 15.24 2.12 1.58
N VAL A 189 16.34 2.82 1.85
CA VAL A 189 17.21 2.63 3.01
C VAL A 189 17.28 3.93 3.80
N LYS A 190 17.26 3.85 5.13
CA LYS A 190 17.40 5.01 6.00
C LYS A 190 18.88 5.34 6.23
N SER A 191 19.26 6.59 5.99
CA SER A 191 20.58 7.15 6.29
C SER A 191 20.43 8.60 6.71
N ASN A 192 21.12 9.04 7.77
CA ASN A 192 21.07 10.43 8.27
C ASN A 192 19.63 10.98 8.42
N ASN A 193 18.74 10.20 9.03
CA ASN A 193 17.31 10.52 9.22
C ASN A 193 16.49 10.74 7.95
N ARG A 194 16.99 10.33 6.78
CA ARG A 194 16.27 10.38 5.51
C ARG A 194 16.26 9.01 4.84
N TYR A 195 15.23 8.73 4.09
CA TYR A 195 15.07 7.54 3.27
C TYR A 195 15.51 7.87 1.85
N PHE A 196 16.42 7.05 1.33
CA PHE A 196 16.95 7.14 -0.04
C PHE A 196 16.60 5.87 -0.79
N ILE A 197 16.42 5.96 -2.10
CA ILE A 197 16.19 4.78 -2.94
C ILE A 197 17.41 3.87 -2.87
N ASP A 198 17.19 2.62 -2.45
CA ASP A 198 18.16 1.54 -2.56
C ASP A 198 17.94 0.86 -3.91
N MET A 199 18.76 1.21 -4.91
CA MET A 199 18.64 0.65 -6.26
C MET A 199 18.82 -0.87 -6.30
N ALA A 200 19.59 -1.46 -5.38
CA ALA A 200 19.73 -2.91 -5.33
C ALA A 200 18.44 -3.56 -4.81
N ARG A 201 17.82 -2.98 -3.78
CA ARG A 201 16.51 -3.39 -3.28
C ARG A 201 15.44 -3.22 -4.35
N PHE A 202 15.40 -2.08 -5.03
CA PHE A 202 14.45 -1.85 -6.12
C PHE A 202 14.61 -2.85 -7.27
N LYS A 203 15.84 -3.16 -7.69
CA LYS A 203 16.11 -4.20 -8.70
C LYS A 203 15.49 -5.54 -8.30
N ARG A 204 15.73 -5.99 -7.06
CA ARG A 204 15.19 -7.26 -6.53
C ARG A 204 13.66 -7.23 -6.45
N THR A 205 13.06 -6.12 -6.04
CA THR A 205 11.62 -5.94 -6.01
C THR A 205 11.00 -6.06 -7.40
N TYR A 206 11.58 -5.41 -8.40
CA TYR A 206 10.99 -5.36 -9.75
C TYR A 206 11.24 -6.63 -10.57
N TYR A 207 12.48 -7.15 -10.57
CA TYR A 207 12.87 -8.32 -11.38
C TYR A 207 12.75 -9.67 -10.63
N GLY A 208 12.60 -9.65 -9.31
CA GLY A 208 12.65 -10.84 -8.44
C GLY A 208 14.06 -11.12 -7.90
N GLU A 209 14.16 -11.94 -6.84
CA GLU A 209 15.41 -12.21 -6.11
C GLU A 209 16.45 -13.06 -6.88
N ASN A 210 16.11 -13.59 -8.07
CA ASN A 210 16.94 -14.55 -8.82
C ASN A 210 17.53 -13.99 -10.14
N GLN A 211 17.85 -12.69 -10.22
CA GLN A 211 18.57 -12.08 -11.36
C GLN A 211 19.83 -11.30 -10.97
#